data_AF-A0A7S2BJ18-F1
#
_entry.id   AF-A0A7S2BJ18-F1
#
_cell.length_a   1.000
_cell.length_b   1.000
_cell.length_c   1.000
_cell.angle_alpha   90.00
_cell.angle_beta   90.00
_cell.angle_gamma   90.00
#
_symmetry.space_group_name_H-M   'P 1'
#
loop_
_entity.id
_entity.type
_entity.pdbx_description
1 polymer ?
#
loop_
_entity_poly.entity_id
_entity_poly.type
_entity_poly.pdbx_seq_one_letter_code
_entity_poly.pdbx_strand_id
1 'polypeptide(L)'
;AEKAISPSLVQVHFSMPYMIDGTAGAEFKGTGLVVDTEKGLVVVDRNTVPCSLGDVNISFGSSLHVPGRVCFIHPLHNIAVLSYDPKSVGDTPVKAALLCTDEDMTHEKK
;
A
#
# COMPACT_ATOMS: atom_id res chain seq x y z
N ALA A 1 -2.85 17.28 -11.22
CA ALA A 1 -3.13 16.42 -10.06
C ALA A 1 -2.48 15.04 -10.20
N GLU A 2 -2.79 14.28 -11.24
CA GLU A 2 -2.31 12.89 -11.44
C GLU A 2 -0.78 12.72 -11.37
N LYS A 3 -0.02 13.61 -12.02
CA LYS A 3 1.45 13.58 -12.00
C LYS A 3 2.07 13.82 -10.60
N ALA A 4 1.31 14.44 -9.69
CA ALA A 4 1.77 14.75 -8.35
C ALA A 4 1.65 13.55 -7.39
N ILE A 5 0.65 12.68 -7.60
CA ILE A 5 0.39 11.48 -6.79
C ILE A 5 1.08 10.22 -7.32
N SER A 6 1.47 10.21 -8.60
CA SER A 6 2.22 9.09 -9.21
C SER A 6 3.41 8.56 -8.39
N PRO A 7 4.29 9.39 -7.78
CA PRO A 7 5.40 8.89 -6.95
C PRO A 7 4.97 8.28 -5.61
N SER A 8 3.70 8.42 -5.23
CA SER A 8 3.10 7.84 -4.01
C SER A 8 2.31 6.56 -4.30
N LEU A 9 2.11 6.22 -5.57
CA LEU A 9 1.39 5.01 -5.97
C LEU A 9 2.36 3.87 -6.21
N VAL A 10 2.01 2.70 -5.66
CA VAL A 10 2.77 1.47 -5.81
C VAL A 10 1.86 0.35 -6.24
N GLN A 11 2.40 -0.63 -6.95
CA GLN A 11 1.67 -1.86 -7.26
C GLN A 11 1.95 -2.89 -6.18
N VAL A 12 0.91 -3.51 -5.66
CA VAL A 12 1.01 -4.53 -4.62
C VAL A 12 0.62 -5.86 -5.21
N HIS A 13 1.51 -6.83 -5.07
CA HIS A 13 1.25 -8.22 -5.38
C HIS A 13 1.23 -9.02 -4.09
N PHE A 14 0.15 -9.74 -3.85
CA PHE A 14 0.01 -10.60 -2.69
C PHE A 14 -0.21 -12.03 -3.16
N SER A 15 0.61 -12.94 -2.67
CA SER A 15 0.52 -14.37 -3.00
C SER A 15 0.34 -15.20 -1.75
N MET A 16 -0.61 -16.12 -1.79
CA MET A 16 -0.87 -17.07 -0.72
C MET A 16 -0.41 -18.46 -1.16
N PRO A 17 0.43 -19.16 -0.38
CA PRO A 17 0.88 -20.51 -0.73
C PRO A 17 -0.25 -21.54 -0.68
N TYR A 18 -1.30 -21.26 0.11
CA TYR A 18 -2.48 -22.08 0.24
C TYR A 18 -3.73 -21.21 0.29
N MET A 19 -4.84 -21.77 -0.16
CA MET A 19 -6.16 -21.15 -0.03
C MET A 19 -6.55 -21.24 1.45
N ILE A 20 -6.51 -20.11 2.14
CA ILE A 20 -6.85 -19.97 3.55
C ILE A 20 -8.06 -19.05 3.63
N ASP A 21 -8.98 -19.32 4.57
CA ASP A 21 -10.16 -18.47 4.80
C ASP A 21 -11.18 -18.42 3.64
N GLY A 22 -11.22 -19.48 2.81
CA GLY A 22 -12.21 -19.59 1.72
C GLY A 22 -12.00 -18.59 0.57
N THR A 23 -10.82 -17.98 0.46
CA THR A 23 -10.47 -17.08 -0.66
C THR A 23 -10.57 -17.82 -2.00
N ALA A 24 -10.98 -17.10 -3.06
CA ALA A 24 -11.21 -17.69 -4.39
C ALA A 24 -9.96 -17.74 -5.28
N GLY A 25 -8.79 -17.35 -4.75
CA GLY A 25 -7.55 -17.28 -5.50
C GLY A 25 -6.32 -17.21 -4.59
N ALA A 26 -5.17 -17.55 -5.16
CA ALA A 26 -3.88 -17.53 -4.50
C ALA A 26 -3.04 -16.28 -4.86
N GLU A 27 -3.44 -15.52 -5.88
CA GLU A 27 -2.75 -14.30 -6.30
C GLU A 27 -3.72 -13.12 -6.33
N PHE A 28 -3.28 -12.00 -5.77
CA PHE A 28 -4.03 -10.75 -5.71
C PHE A 28 -3.12 -9.61 -6.14
N LYS A 29 -3.66 -8.71 -6.96
CA LYS A 29 -2.94 -7.55 -7.49
C LYS A 29 -3.79 -6.31 -7.26
N GLY A 30 -3.16 -5.25 -6.78
CA GLY A 30 -3.82 -3.99 -6.55
C GLY A 30 -2.84 -2.83 -6.47
N THR A 31 -3.37 -1.68 -6.07
CA THR A 31 -2.61 -0.44 -5.92
C THR A 31 -2.56 -0.06 -4.46
N GLY A 32 -1.36 0.27 -4.00
CA GLY A 32 -1.13 0.85 -2.68
C GLY A 32 -0.79 2.33 -2.76
N LEU A 33 -1.06 3.03 -1.68
CA LEU A 33 -0.67 4.41 -1.46
C LEU A 33 0.38 4.48 -0.36
N VAL A 34 1.56 5.03 -0.67
CA VAL A 34 2.60 5.29 0.33
C VAL A 34 2.14 6.43 1.23
N VAL A 35 2.03 6.18 2.53
CA VAL A 35 1.59 7.17 3.52
C VAL A 35 2.72 7.68 4.39
N ASP A 36 3.81 6.91 4.52
CA ASP A 36 4.99 7.31 5.30
C ASP A 36 6.23 6.66 4.69
N THR A 37 7.16 7.47 4.17
CA THR A 37 8.40 7.00 3.56
C THR A 37 9.49 6.69 4.59
N GLU A 38 9.44 7.28 5.78
CA GLU A 38 10.43 7.06 6.84
C GLU A 38 10.19 5.74 7.57
N LYS A 39 8.93 5.39 7.78
CA LYS A 39 8.52 4.10 8.36
C LYS A 39 8.23 3.02 7.32
N GLY A 40 8.18 3.40 6.05
CA GLY A 40 7.89 2.50 4.94
C GLY A 40 6.47 1.94 4.97
N LEU A 41 5.47 2.79 5.19
CA LEU A 41 4.07 2.39 5.31
C LEU A 41 3.30 2.60 4.00
N VAL A 42 2.53 1.59 3.63
CA VAL A 42 1.66 1.60 2.45
C VAL A 42 0.25 1.20 2.88
N VAL A 43 -0.74 1.98 2.49
CA VAL A 43 -2.15 1.65 2.67
C VAL A 43 -2.67 0.99 1.40
N VAL A 44 -3.41 -0.11 1.57
CA VAL A 44 -4.00 -0.90 0.49
C VAL A 44 -5.43 -1.28 0.87
N ASP A 45 -6.20 -1.73 -0.12
CA ASP A 45 -7.51 -2.32 0.14
C ASP A 45 -7.39 -3.79 0.58
N ARG A 46 -8.38 -4.27 1.34
CA ARG A 46 -8.42 -5.64 1.83
C ARG A 46 -8.73 -6.65 0.72
N ASN A 47 -9.32 -6.26 -0.41
CA ASN A 47 -9.48 -7.20 -1.53
C ASN A 47 -8.13 -7.57 -2.15
N THR A 48 -7.15 -6.67 -2.08
CA THR A 48 -5.76 -6.94 -2.48
C THR A 48 -5.00 -7.76 -1.43
N VAL A 49 -5.23 -7.52 -0.14
CA VAL A 49 -4.60 -8.27 0.95
C VAL A 49 -5.69 -8.82 1.89
N PRO A 50 -6.27 -10.00 1.57
CA PRO A 50 -7.44 -10.52 2.27
C PRO A 50 -7.14 -10.99 3.70
N CYS A 51 -5.91 -11.46 3.93
CA CYS A 51 -5.48 -11.98 5.23
C CYS A 51 -4.00 -11.62 5.51
N SER A 52 -3.58 -11.80 6.75
CA SER A 52 -2.21 -11.50 7.18
C SER A 52 -1.19 -12.58 6.82
N LEU A 53 -1.65 -13.75 6.36
CA LEU A 53 -0.81 -14.91 6.08
C LEU A 53 -0.60 -15.07 4.58
N GLY A 54 0.43 -14.41 4.07
CA GLY A 54 0.87 -14.52 2.69
C GLY A 54 2.09 -13.64 2.42
N ASP A 55 2.65 -13.78 1.23
CA ASP A 55 3.80 -13.02 0.79
C ASP A 55 3.36 -11.75 0.08
N VAL A 56 3.95 -10.63 0.48
CA VAL A 56 3.68 -9.31 -0.09
C VAL A 56 4.89 -8.86 -0.89
N ASN A 57 4.68 -8.46 -2.14
CA ASN A 57 5.68 -7.82 -2.98
C ASN A 57 5.15 -6.45 -3.46
N ILE A 58 5.88 -5.39 -3.11
CA ILE A 58 5.54 -4.01 -3.43
C ILE A 58 6.44 -3.55 -4.56
N SER A 59 5.84 -3.14 -5.68
CA SER A 59 6.53 -2.70 -6.87
C SER A 59 6.45 -1.19 -7.01
N PHE A 60 7.60 -0.52 -6.96
CA PHE A 60 7.77 0.91 -7.17
C PHE A 60 8.17 1.16 -8.63
N GLY A 61 7.43 2.02 -9.34
CA GLY A 61 7.74 2.37 -10.74
C GLY A 61 7.81 1.18 -11.70
N SER A 62 7.13 0.07 -11.38
CA SER A 62 7.09 -1.18 -12.15
C SER A 62 8.41 -1.92 -12.34
N SER A 63 9.53 -1.42 -11.82
CA SER A 63 10.87 -2.00 -11.99
C SER A 63 11.51 -2.45 -10.68
N LEU A 64 11.16 -1.81 -9.57
CA LEU A 64 11.75 -2.10 -8.27
C LEU A 64 10.77 -2.88 -7.42
N HIS A 65 11.11 -4.13 -7.11
CA HIS A 65 10.31 -5.04 -6.30
C HIS A 65 10.91 -5.15 -4.89
N VAL A 66 10.11 -4.84 -3.88
CA VAL A 66 10.53 -4.85 -2.47
C VAL A 66 9.60 -5.78 -1.68
N PRO A 67 10.15 -6.71 -0.87
CA PRO A 67 9.31 -7.52 0.01
C PRO A 67 8.63 -6.64 1.05
N GLY A 68 7.33 -6.84 1.22
CA GLY A 68 6.52 -6.19 2.23
C GLY A 68 6.07 -7.16 3.31
N ARG A 69 5.41 -6.62 4.34
CA ARG A 69 4.73 -7.40 5.38
C ARG A 69 3.41 -6.74 5.72
N VAL A 70 2.40 -7.55 6.00
CA VAL A 70 1.11 -7.06 6.52
C VAL A 70 1.26 -6.63 7.97
N CYS A 71 1.03 -5.36 8.27
CA CYS A 71 1.05 -4.81 9.63
C CYS A 71 -0.33 -4.81 10.27
N PHE A 72 -1.36 -4.49 9.49
CA PHE A 72 -2.72 -4.36 10.00
C PHE A 72 -3.73 -4.65 8.90
N ILE A 73 -4.84 -5.29 9.27
CA ILE A 73 -6.02 -5.45 8.42
C ILE A 73 -7.21 -4.97 9.23
N HIS A 74 -7.99 -4.05 8.69
CA HIS A 74 -9.20 -3.60 9.34
C HIS A 74 -10.29 -4.69 9.26
N PRO A 75 -10.92 -5.09 10.37
CA PRO A 75 -11.88 -6.20 10.37
C PRO A 75 -13.17 -5.89 9.59
N LEU A 76 -13.61 -4.63 9.62
CA LEU A 76 -14.90 -4.19 9.05
C LEU A 76 -14.79 -3.30 7.80
N HIS A 77 -13.61 -2.74 7.51
CA HIS A 77 -13.44 -1.75 6.46
C HIS A 77 -12.43 -2.27 5.45
N ASN A 78 -12.56 -1.84 4.20
CA ASN A 78 -11.73 -2.30 3.10
C ASN A 78 -10.34 -1.63 3.12
N ILE A 79 -9.62 -1.79 4.22
CA ILE A 79 -8.33 -1.13 4.48
C ILE A 79 -7.37 -2.13 5.14
N ALA A 80 -6.16 -2.19 4.61
CA ALA A 80 -5.02 -2.86 5.21
C ALA A 80 -3.78 -1.95 5.13
N VAL A 81 -2.84 -2.15 6.06
CA VAL A 81 -1.58 -1.42 6.14
C VAL A 81 -0.44 -2.41 6.01
N LEU A 82 0.47 -2.10 5.10
CA LEU A 82 1.68 -2.86 4.82
C LEU A 82 2.91 -2.05 5.24
N SER A 83 3.97 -2.75 5.60
CA SER A 83 5.31 -2.19 5.81
C SER A 83 6.29 -2.73 4.79
N TYR A 84 7.22 -1.90 4.33
CA TYR A 84 8.43 -2.28 3.60
C TYR A 84 9.66 -1.68 4.28
N ASP A 85 10.86 -2.20 3.97
CA ASP A 85 12.12 -1.57 4.43
C ASP A 85 12.45 -0.35 3.56
N PRO A 86 12.45 0.88 4.11
CA PRO A 86 12.79 2.10 3.36
C PRO A 86 14.15 2.04 2.68
N LYS A 87 15.11 1.31 3.26
CA LYS A 87 16.46 1.17 2.68
C LYS A 87 16.47 0.39 1.37
N SER A 88 15.47 -0.45 1.14
CA SER A 88 15.33 -1.23 -0.10
C SER A 88 14.87 -0.39 -1.29
N VAL A 89 14.36 0.83 -1.04
CA VAL A 89 13.89 1.74 -2.10
C VAL A 89 15.03 2.58 -2.71
N GLY A 90 16.15 2.73 -2.00
CA GLY A 90 17.34 3.43 -2.48
C GLY A 90 17.04 4.88 -2.90
N ASP A 91 17.56 5.27 -4.07
CA ASP A 91 17.39 6.62 -4.64
C ASP A 91 16.08 6.81 -5.43
N THR A 92 15.15 5.85 -5.36
CA THR A 92 13.89 5.92 -6.10
C THR A 92 13.05 7.10 -5.58
N PRO A 93 12.50 7.97 -6.45
CA PRO A 93 11.77 9.17 -6.04
C PRO A 93 10.36 8.83 -5.53
N VAL A 94 10.27 8.16 -4.38
CA VAL A 94 9.01 7.83 -3.70
C VAL A 94 8.61 8.98 -2.79
N LYS A 95 7.33 9.32 -2.77
CA LYS A 95 6.78 10.37 -1.90
C LYS A 95 5.62 9.84 -1.07
N ALA A 96 5.53 10.27 0.19
CA ALA A 96 4.32 10.07 0.97
C ALA A 96 3.18 10.93 0.41
N ALA A 97 1.99 10.36 0.32
CA ALA A 97 0.80 11.10 -0.08
C ALA A 97 0.37 12.05 1.04
N LEU A 98 0.00 13.27 0.66
CA LEU A 98 -0.61 14.22 1.59
C LEU A 98 -2.09 13.86 1.74
N LEU A 99 -2.48 13.54 2.98
CA LEU A 99 -3.87 13.31 3.33
C LEU A 99 -4.47 14.62 3.82
N CYS A 100 -5.64 14.98 3.27
CA CYS A 100 -6.40 16.14 3.71
C CYS A 100 -6.98 15.84 5.10
N THR A 101 -6.82 16.76 6.05
CA THR A 101 -7.47 16.69 7.36
C THR A 101 -8.76 17.50 7.36
N ASP A 102 -9.66 17.24 8.32
CA ASP A 102 -10.93 17.97 8.42
C ASP A 102 -10.74 19.49 8.60
N GLU A 103 -9.60 19.93 9.15
CA GLU A 103 -9.24 21.34 9.31
C GLU A 103 -8.96 22.02 7.95
N ASP A 104 -8.34 21.31 7.01
CA ASP A 104 -8.03 21.81 5.66
C ASP A 104 -9.31 22.05 4.83
N MET A 105 -10.35 21.23 5.04
CA MET A 105 -11.64 21.33 4.36
C MET A 105 -12.45 22.59 4.75
N THR A 106 -12.14 23.21 5.90
CA THR A 106 -12.88 24.39 6.39
C THR A 106 -12.34 25.73 5.87
N HIS A 107 -11.13 25.74 5.27
CA HIS A 107 -10.46 26.98 4.84
C HIS A 107 -10.48 27.26 3.33
N GLU A 108 -11.05 26.39 2.50
CA GLU A 108 -11.06 26.55 1.04
C GLU A 108 -12.29 27.31 0.48
N LYS A 109 -12.83 28.26 1.26
CA LYS A 109 -13.71 29.33 0.77
C LYS A 109 -13.06 30.69 0.97
N LYS A 110 -12.16 31.08 0.07
CA LYS A 110 -11.96 32.49 -0.27
C LYS A 110 -11.35 32.68 -1.65
#